data_AF-A0A1Q6NNP1-F1
#
_entry.id   AF-A0A1Q6NNP1-F1
#
_cell.length_a   1.000
_cell.length_b   1.000
_cell.length_c   1.000
_cell.angle_alpha   90.00
_cell.angle_beta   90.00
_cell.angle_gamma   90.00
#
_symmetry.space_group_name_H-M   'P 1'
#
loop_
_entity.id
_entity.type
_entity.pdbx_description
1 polymer ?
#
loop_
_entity_poly.entity_id
_entity_poly.type
_entity_poly.pdbx_seq_one_letter_code
_entity_poly.pdbx_strand_id
1 'polypeptide(L)' 'MGEIISAIIGISYFVLGYWSVGETIYANKVIIGRIGDMWIQRFLIGAMFGWILIPVALIKRWLFR' A
#
# COMPACT_ATOMS: atom_id res chain seq x y z
N MET A 1 3.33 -7.52 26.31
CA MET A 1 4.12 -7.90 25.11
C MET A 1 3.23 -8.12 23.87
N GLY A 2 2.11 -8.86 24.00
CA GLY A 2 1.19 -9.10 22.87
C GLY A 2 0.60 -7.83 22.23
N GLU A 3 0.21 -6.82 23.01
CA GLU A 3 -0.37 -5.58 22.48
C GLU A 3 0.60 -4.77 21.60
N ILE A 4 1.89 -4.75 21.97
CA ILE A 4 2.94 -4.07 21.21
C ILE A 4 3.16 -4.78 19.87
N ILE A 5 3.19 -6.12 19.87
CA ILE A 5 3.33 -6.92 18.65
C ILE A 5 2.13 -6.67 17.71
N SER A 6 0.91 -6.67 18.24
CA SER A 6 -0.30 -6.36 17.47
C SER A 6 -0.25 -4.96 16.86
N ALA A 7 0.23 -3.96 17.62
CA ALA A 7 0.39 -2.60 17.12
C ALA A 7 1.44 -2.52 16.00
N ILE A 8 2.58 -3.20 16.14
CA ILE A 8 3.63 -3.26 15.12
C ILE A 8 3.09 -3.91 13.84
N ILE A 9 2.38 -5.03 13.95
CA ILE A 9 1.77 -5.71 12.80
C ILE A 9 0.76 -4.79 12.11
N GLY A 10 -0.13 -4.14 12.87
CA GLY A 10 -1.11 -3.20 12.34
C GLY A 10 -0.45 -2.03 11.58
N ILE A 11 0.54 -1.37 12.19
CA ILE A 11 1.26 -0.26 11.55
C ILE A 11 1.99 -0.74 10.29
N SER A 12 2.67 -1.89 10.36
CA SER A 12 3.37 -2.46 9.21
C SER A 12 2.41 -2.75 8.04
N TYR A 13 1.20 -3.23 8.33
CA TYR A 13 0.18 -3.48 7.33
C TYR A 13 -0.26 -2.19 6.64
N PHE A 14 -0.51 -1.10 7.37
CA PHE A 14 -0.87 0.18 6.75
C PHE A 14 0.25 0.77 5.90
N VAL A 15 1.49 0.71 6.38
CA VAL A 15 2.66 1.22 5.64
C VAL A 15 2.89 0.42 4.36
N LEU A 16 2.88 -0.92 4.45
CA LEU A 16 3.04 -1.80 3.29
C LEU A 16 1.85 -1.71 2.34
N GLY A 17 0.63 -1.57 2.86
CA GLY A 17 -0.58 -1.35 2.09
C GLY A 17 -0.48 -0.07 1.26
N TYR A 18 -0.12 1.06 1.89
CA TYR A 18 0.08 2.33 1.20
C TYR A 18 1.16 2.26 0.11
N TRP A 19 2.29 1.60 0.40
CA TRP A 19 3.36 1.38 -0.56
C TRP A 19 2.88 0.53 -1.75
N SER A 20 2.19 -0.57 -1.48
CA SER A 20 1.73 -1.52 -2.51
C SER A 20 0.80 -0.89 -3.54
N VAL A 21 -0.04 0.07 -3.16
CA VAL A 21 -0.89 0.83 -4.08
C VAL A 21 -0.06 1.62 -5.09
N GLY A 22 1.08 2.16 -4.64
CA GLY A 22 2.06 2.85 -5.48
C GLY A 22 2.62 1.96 -6.58
N GLU A 23 2.99 0.73 -6.22
CA GLU A 23 3.61 -0.25 -7.13
C GLU A 23 2.60 -1.01 -8.02
N THR A 24 1.33 -1.03 -7.65
CA THR A 24 0.30 -1.83 -8.34
C THR A 24 -0.64 -0.97 -9.16
N ILE A 25 -1.45 -0.12 -8.51
CA ILE A 25 -2.52 0.67 -9.12
C ILE A 25 -1.97 1.95 -9.72
N TYR A 26 -1.07 2.61 -9.00
CA TYR A 26 -0.52 3.90 -9.40
C TYR A 26 0.76 3.72 -10.24
N ALA A 27 1.24 2.48 -10.39
CA ALA A 27 2.36 2.18 -11.25
C ALA A 27 2.05 2.59 -12.69
N ASN A 28 2.93 3.42 -13.24
CA ASN A 28 2.86 3.94 -14.60
C ASN A 28 1.62 4.81 -14.92
N LYS A 29 0.93 5.34 -13.88
CA LYS A 29 -0.19 6.26 -14.05
C LYS A 29 0.21 7.68 -13.64
N VAL A 30 0.03 8.64 -14.55
CA VAL A 30 0.10 10.08 -14.21
C VAL A 30 -1.25 10.47 -13.63
N ILE A 31 -1.31 10.63 -12.32
CA ILE A 31 -2.55 10.99 -11.62
C ILE A 31 -2.58 12.51 -11.50
N ILE A 32 -3.59 13.12 -12.10
CA ILE A 32 -3.82 14.56 -12.09
C ILE A 32 -4.98 14.83 -11.13
N GLY A 33 -4.71 15.55 -10.05
CA GLY A 33 -5.66 15.77 -8.96
C GLY A 33 -5.02 16.56 -7.81
N ARG A 34 -5.77 16.77 -6.72
CA ARG A 34 -5.25 17.45 -5.53
C ARG A 34 -4.35 16.50 -4.72
N ILE A 35 -3.20 16.97 -4.27
CA ILE A 35 -2.21 16.15 -3.54
C ILE A 35 -2.83 15.43 -2.33
N GLY A 36 -3.72 16.10 -1.59
CA GLY A 36 -4.41 15.53 -0.43
C GLY A 36 -5.33 14.35 -0.79
N ASP A 37 -6.09 14.48 -1.87
CA ASP A 37 -7.04 13.46 -2.32
C ASP A 37 -6.30 12.19 -2.77
N MET A 38 -5.16 12.35 -3.46
CA MET A 38 -4.31 11.22 -3.84
C MET A 38 -3.74 10.47 -2.64
N TRP A 39 -3.36 11.20 -1.59
CA TRP A 39 -2.77 10.63 -0.39
C TRP A 39 -3.80 9.79 0.38
N ILE A 40 -5.00 10.35 0.59
CA ILE A 40 -6.12 9.69 1.25
C ILE A 40 -6.60 8.48 0.44
N GLN A 41 -6.72 8.61 -0.88
CA GLN A 41 -7.13 7.52 -1.74
C GLN A 41 -6.13 6.35 -1.70
N ARG A 42 -4.81 6.63 -1.73
CA ARG A 42 -3.78 5.57 -1.56
C ARG A 42 -3.87 4.90 -0.21
N PHE A 43 -4.10 5.68 0.85
CA PHE A 43 -4.24 5.15 2.19
C PHE A 43 -5.47 4.24 2.33
N LEU A 44 -6.64 4.69 1.87
CA LEU A 44 -7.88 3.90 1.90
C LEU A 44 -7.76 2.61 1.10
N ILE A 45 -7.27 2.69 -0.14
CA ILE A 45 -7.10 1.50 -0.98
C ILE A 45 -6.09 0.53 -0.33
N GLY A 46 -4.98 1.05 0.19
CA GLY A 46 -3.95 0.25 0.86
C GLY A 46 -4.47 -0.41 2.14
N ALA A 47 -5.33 0.27 2.90
CA ALA A 47 -5.97 -0.28 4.08
C ALA A 47 -6.98 -1.38 3.73
N MET A 48 -7.85 -1.15 2.74
CA MET A 48 -8.92 -2.07 2.34
C MET A 48 -8.40 -3.30 1.59
N PHE A 49 -7.44 -3.10 0.67
CA PHE A 49 -6.97 -4.13 -0.25
C PHE A 49 -5.51 -4.55 -0.02
N GLY A 50 -4.86 -4.08 1.05
CA GLY A 50 -3.46 -4.38 1.36
C GLY A 50 -3.14 -5.88 1.34
N TRP A 51 -4.06 -6.72 1.83
CA TRP A 51 -3.91 -8.18 1.82
C TRP A 51 -3.68 -8.80 0.43
N ILE A 52 -4.26 -8.24 -0.65
CA ILE A 52 -3.98 -8.67 -2.04
C ILE A 52 -2.83 -7.84 -2.63
N LEU A 53 -2.87 -6.53 -2.43
CA LEU A 53 -1.96 -5.60 -3.11
C LEU A 53 -0.51 -5.80 -2.67
N ILE A 54 -0.25 -6.13 -1.40
CA ILE A 54 1.10 -6.38 -0.88
C ILE A 54 1.74 -7.59 -1.61
N PRO A 55 1.11 -8.79 -1.66
CA PRO A 55 1.63 -9.90 -2.46
C PRO A 55 1.84 -9.55 -3.94
N VAL A 56 0.87 -8.88 -4.56
CA VAL A 56 0.96 -8.51 -5.99
C VAL A 56 2.11 -7.52 -6.23
N ALA A 57 2.31 -6.55 -5.34
CA ALA A 57 3.43 -5.60 -5.39
C ALA A 57 4.78 -6.32 -5.27
N LEU A 58 4.88 -7.32 -4.37
CA LEU A 58 6.09 -8.13 -4.21
C LEU A 58 6.39 -8.95 -5.47
N ILE A 59 5.37 -9.61 -6.05
CA ILE A 59 5.50 -10.38 -7.29
C ILE A 59 5.95 -9.46 -8.43
N LYS A 60 5.29 -8.31 -8.62
CA LYS A 60 5.66 -7.31 -9.62
C LYS A 60 7.11 -6.86 -9.46
N ARG A 61 7.52 -6.52 -8.23
CA ARG A 61 8.87 -6.04 -7.94
C ARG A 61 9.93 -7.10 -8.16
N TRP A 62 9.58 -8.38 -8.04
CA TRP A 62 10.51 -9.48 -8.30
C TRP A 62 10.60 -9.82 -9.80
N LEU A 63 9.48 -9.82 -10.53
CA LEU A 63 9.42 -10.13 -11.97
C LEU A 63 9.92 -8.99 -12.87
N PHE A 64 9.66 -7.74 -12.50
CA PHE A 64 9.96 -6.56 -13.33
C PHE A 64 11.12 -5.74 -12.75
N ARG A 65 12.01 -6.40 -12.00
CA ARG A 65 13.26 -5.78 -11.51
C ARG A 65 14.27 -5.61 -12.62
#